data_AF-A0A699QU45-F1
#
_entry.id   AF-A0A699QU45-F1
#
_cell.length_a   1.000
_cell.length_b   1.000
_cell.length_c   1.000
_cell.angle_alpha   90.00
_cell.angle_beta   90.00
_cell.angle_gamma   90.00
#
_symmetry.space_group_name_H-M   'P 1'
#
loop_
_entity.id
_entity.type
_entity.pdbx_description
1 polymer ?
#
loop_
_entity_poly.entity_id
_entity_poly.type
_entity_poly.pdbx_seq_one_letter_code
_entity_poly.pdbx_strand_id
1 'polypeptide(L)'
;MYPFKRYMNKLKNYVRNKAKPEGLIAEGYVAEEALTFSSHYFRDVTTKFNRPDRNVDCPPPTCQLQKVIWYVLHNSPEIDTYRAKFKIEFPNKDMKEEFPSWFRKQIRQRHVDNDPGVNKSSELFALACGPSQTPISVNSCVVNGVRFVVHSRDERRTTQNNSICSPGPDGEMYYRQLEQILEFLYLSFKTVLFRVKWFDTSNKGRIQNFVI
;
A
#
# COMPACT_ATOMS: atom_id res chain seq x y z
N MET A 1 4.61 -8.07 -24.22
CA MET A 1 4.72 -6.86 -25.07
C MET A 1 5.62 -5.84 -24.38
N TYR A 2 6.56 -5.20 -25.09
CA TYR A 2 7.61 -4.33 -24.53
C TYR A 2 7.05 -3.06 -23.81
N PRO A 3 7.72 -2.55 -22.75
CA PRO A 3 7.27 -1.37 -21.99
C PRO A 3 7.02 -0.12 -22.82
N PHE A 4 7.93 0.21 -23.74
CA PHE A 4 7.78 1.38 -24.62
C PHE A 4 6.54 1.29 -25.51
N LYS A 5 6.23 0.09 -26.02
CA LYS A 5 5.05 -0.12 -26.88
C LYS A 5 3.74 0.09 -26.11
N ARG A 6 3.69 -0.31 -24.83
CA ARG A 6 2.52 -0.06 -23.97
C ARG A 6 2.32 1.43 -23.70
N TYR A 7 3.40 2.16 -23.39
CA TYR A 7 3.34 3.60 -23.17
C TYR A 7 2.88 4.35 -24.44
N MET A 8 3.47 4.04 -25.59
CA MET A 8 3.05 4.63 -26.87
C MET A 8 1.60 4.31 -27.21
N ASN A 9 1.11 3.10 -26.89
CA ASN A 9 -0.29 2.75 -27.09
C ASN A 9 -1.23 3.59 -26.21
N LYS A 10 -0.83 3.87 -24.97
CA LYS A 10 -1.57 4.75 -24.06
C LYS A 10 -1.67 6.18 -24.62
N LEU A 11 -0.55 6.75 -25.08
CA LEU A 11 -0.53 8.10 -25.66
C LEU A 11 -1.39 8.21 -26.92
N LYS A 12 -1.37 7.18 -27.78
CA LYS A 12 -2.21 7.13 -28.99
C LYS A 12 -3.71 7.22 -28.67
N ASN A 13 -4.15 6.70 -27.52
CA ASN A 13 -5.55 6.74 -27.12
C ASN A 13 -6.04 8.16 -26.75
N TYR A 14 -5.14 9.11 -26.48
CA TYR A 14 -5.53 10.52 -26.23
C TYR A 14 -5.77 11.29 -27.53
N VAL A 15 -5.17 10.86 -28.64
CA VAL A 15 -5.28 11.55 -29.93
C VAL A 15 -6.63 11.24 -30.58
N ARG A 16 -7.66 11.99 -30.20
CA ARG A 16 -9.01 11.91 -30.80
C ARG A 16 -9.13 12.68 -32.12
N ASN A 17 -8.35 13.75 -32.30
CA ASN A 17 -8.28 14.53 -33.53
C ASN A 17 -6.82 14.60 -34.00
N LYS A 18 -6.56 14.14 -35.23
CA LYS A 18 -5.21 14.09 -35.81
C LYS A 18 -4.67 15.45 -36.26
N ALA A 19 -5.48 16.50 -36.26
CA ALA A 19 -5.04 17.83 -36.66
C ALA A 19 -4.11 18.51 -35.63
N LYS A 20 -4.16 18.09 -34.35
CA LYS A 20 -3.34 18.64 -33.25
C LYS A 20 -2.97 17.55 -32.23
N PRO A 21 -2.16 16.55 -32.61
CA PRO A 21 -1.94 15.37 -31.78
C PRO A 21 -1.18 15.67 -30.49
N GLU A 22 -0.21 16.59 -30.50
CA GLU A 22 0.61 16.92 -29.34
C GLU A 22 -0.21 17.60 -28.24
N GLY A 23 -1.05 18.57 -28.61
CA GLY A 23 -1.91 19.28 -27.68
C GLY A 23 -2.91 18.37 -26.98
N LEU A 24 -3.50 17.42 -27.71
CA LEU A 24 -4.42 16.44 -27.14
C LEU A 24 -3.73 15.42 -26.24
N ILE A 25 -2.50 15.03 -26.55
CA ILE A 25 -1.71 14.18 -25.67
C ILE A 25 -1.43 14.91 -24.35
N ALA A 26 -1.01 16.18 -24.41
CA ALA A 26 -0.74 16.97 -23.22
C ALA A 26 -2.02 17.16 -22.38
N GLU A 27 -3.13 17.56 -23.00
CA GLU A 27 -4.41 17.73 -22.32
C GLU A 27 -4.92 16.43 -21.69
N GLY A 28 -4.90 15.32 -22.45
CA GLY A 28 -5.32 14.01 -21.97
C GLY A 28 -4.47 13.51 -20.81
N TYR A 29 -3.16 13.80 -20.82
CA TYR A 29 -2.26 13.47 -19.73
C TYR A 29 -2.56 14.29 -18.48
N VAL A 30 -2.67 15.62 -18.60
CA VAL A 30 -2.99 16.52 -17.47
C VAL A 30 -4.34 16.20 -16.86
N ALA A 31 -5.36 15.94 -17.68
CA ALA A 31 -6.68 15.53 -17.19
C ALA A 31 -6.62 14.19 -16.44
N GLU A 32 -5.83 13.23 -16.93
CA GLU A 32 -5.65 11.96 -16.22
C GLU A 32 -4.93 12.13 -14.87
N GLU A 33 -3.86 12.92 -14.80
CA GLU A 33 -3.16 13.23 -13.54
C GLU A 33 -4.10 13.91 -12.53
N ALA A 34 -4.86 14.92 -12.97
CA ALA A 34 -5.81 15.64 -12.12
C ALA A 34 -6.94 14.72 -11.58
N LEU A 35 -7.45 13.82 -12.42
CA LEU A 35 -8.44 12.82 -11.99
C LEU A 35 -7.83 11.78 -11.04
N THR A 36 -6.57 11.39 -11.26
CA THR A 36 -5.82 10.51 -10.35
C THR A 36 -5.70 11.15 -8.98
N PHE A 37 -5.22 12.40 -8.94
CA PHE A 37 -5.11 13.18 -7.72
C PHE A 37 -6.45 13.31 -6.99
N SER A 38 -7.51 13.69 -7.71
CA SER A 38 -8.85 13.89 -7.13
C SER A 38 -9.45 12.59 -6.57
N SER A 39 -9.16 11.44 -7.19
CA SER A 39 -9.64 10.13 -6.72
C SER A 39 -9.15 9.76 -5.31
N HIS A 40 -8.01 10.29 -4.86
CA HIS A 40 -7.51 10.07 -3.51
C HIS A 40 -8.34 10.79 -2.44
N TYR A 41 -9.01 11.88 -2.81
CA TYR A 41 -9.83 12.70 -1.92
C TYR A 41 -11.29 12.26 -1.90
N PHE A 42 -11.87 11.90 -3.05
CA PHE A 42 -13.26 11.45 -3.17
C PHE A 42 -13.37 9.93 -3.13
N ARG A 43 -13.32 9.37 -1.91
CA ARG A 43 -13.35 7.92 -1.68
C ARG A 43 -14.73 7.28 -1.91
N ASP A 44 -15.79 8.08 -1.87
CA ASP A 44 -17.18 7.62 -2.00
C ASP A 44 -17.70 7.67 -3.45
N VAL A 45 -16.87 8.13 -4.40
CA VAL A 45 -17.22 8.25 -5.81
C VAL A 45 -16.51 7.16 -6.61
N THR A 46 -17.26 6.45 -7.47
CA THR A 46 -16.69 5.48 -8.39
C THR A 46 -15.91 6.20 -9.51
N THR A 47 -14.60 5.98 -9.55
CA THR A 47 -13.63 6.46 -10.53
C THR A 47 -13.05 5.29 -11.34
N LYS A 48 -12.33 5.56 -12.42
CA LYS A 48 -11.63 4.51 -13.19
C LYS A 48 -10.58 3.72 -12.40
N PHE A 49 -10.12 4.24 -11.25
CA PHE A 49 -9.08 3.64 -10.42
C PHE A 49 -9.64 2.69 -9.35
N ASN A 50 -10.86 2.94 -8.88
CA ASN A 50 -11.54 2.08 -7.90
C ASN A 50 -12.63 1.20 -8.54
N ARG A 51 -12.89 1.37 -9.85
CA ARG A 51 -13.77 0.48 -10.60
C ARG A 51 -13.15 -0.92 -10.62
N PRO A 52 -13.86 -1.95 -10.12
CA PRO A 52 -13.35 -3.31 -10.17
C PRO A 52 -13.14 -3.71 -11.64
N ASP A 53 -11.97 -4.28 -11.94
CA ASP A 53 -11.67 -4.80 -13.28
C ASP A 53 -12.66 -5.93 -13.64
N ARG A 54 -12.89 -6.22 -14.91
CA ARG A 54 -13.88 -7.26 -15.31
C ARG A 54 -13.51 -8.66 -14.82
N ASN A 55 -12.25 -8.86 -14.44
CA ASN A 55 -11.67 -10.10 -13.94
C ASN A 55 -10.92 -9.90 -12.61
N VAL A 56 -11.42 -9.12 -11.66
CA VAL A 56 -10.84 -9.13 -10.31
C VAL A 56 -11.37 -10.31 -9.51
N ASP A 57 -10.45 -11.20 -9.11
CA ASP A 57 -10.59 -11.89 -7.83
C ASP A 57 -10.78 -10.82 -6.77
N CYS A 58 -11.85 -10.96 -5.99
CA CYS A 58 -12.37 -10.00 -5.04
C CYS A 58 -11.25 -9.18 -4.36
N PRO A 59 -11.30 -7.82 -4.36
CA PRO A 59 -10.37 -7.04 -3.56
C PRO A 59 -10.44 -7.55 -2.10
N PRO A 60 -9.34 -7.46 -1.33
CA PRO A 60 -9.36 -7.92 0.05
C PRO A 60 -10.60 -7.30 0.71
N PRO A 61 -11.50 -8.10 1.33
CA PRO A 61 -12.71 -7.55 1.94
C PRO A 61 -12.32 -6.38 2.83
N THR A 62 -13.14 -5.34 2.94
CA THR A 62 -12.84 -4.07 3.63
C THR A 62 -12.14 -4.24 5.00
N CYS A 63 -12.42 -5.35 5.69
CA CYS A 63 -11.74 -5.81 6.91
C CYS A 63 -10.21 -6.04 6.76
N GLN A 64 -9.73 -6.53 5.62
CA GLN A 64 -8.30 -6.74 5.31
C GLN A 64 -7.55 -5.41 5.12
N LEU A 65 -8.18 -4.39 4.52
CA LEU A 65 -7.55 -3.08 4.36
C LEU A 65 -7.34 -2.41 5.74
N GLN A 66 -8.30 -2.55 6.67
CA GLN A 66 -8.11 -2.08 8.05
C GLN A 66 -6.94 -2.78 8.75
N LYS A 67 -6.80 -4.11 8.56
CA LYS A 67 -5.65 -4.86 9.09
C LYS A 67 -4.32 -4.34 8.52
N VAL A 68 -4.28 -4.05 7.23
CA VAL A 68 -3.11 -3.45 6.56
C VAL A 68 -2.80 -2.07 7.12
N ILE A 69 -3.80 -1.19 7.22
CA ILE A 69 -3.64 0.17 7.76
C ILE A 69 -3.06 0.11 9.17
N TRP A 70 -3.65 -0.72 10.04
CA TRP A 70 -3.14 -0.92 11.39
C TRP A 70 -1.72 -1.47 11.36
N TYR A 71 -1.42 -2.45 10.51
CA TYR A 71 -0.09 -3.06 10.44
C TYR A 71 0.99 -2.05 10.04
N VAL A 72 0.73 -1.22 9.02
CA VAL A 72 1.67 -0.16 8.63
C VAL A 72 1.85 0.83 9.78
N LEU A 73 0.76 1.33 10.35
CA LEU A 73 0.80 2.25 11.50
C LEU A 73 1.61 1.65 12.65
N HIS A 74 1.32 0.42 13.07
CA HIS A 74 1.98 -0.23 14.20
C HIS A 74 3.50 -0.35 14.09
N ASN A 75 4.01 -0.45 12.86
CA ASN A 75 5.44 -0.59 12.56
C ASN A 75 6.11 0.75 12.21
N SER A 76 5.36 1.86 12.22
CA SER A 76 5.88 3.21 11.96
C SER A 76 6.28 3.89 13.28
N PRO A 77 7.57 4.23 13.47
CA PRO A 77 8.02 4.90 14.70
C PRO A 77 7.42 6.31 14.87
N GLU A 78 7.02 6.96 13.77
CA GLU A 78 6.44 8.31 13.76
C GLU A 78 5.17 8.41 14.62
N ILE A 79 4.48 7.29 14.84
CA ILE A 79 3.21 7.27 15.56
C ILE A 79 3.31 6.84 17.02
N ASP A 80 4.48 6.48 17.53
CA ASP A 80 4.64 5.93 18.88
C ASP A 80 4.15 6.88 19.97
N THR A 81 4.44 8.17 19.80
CA THR A 81 3.94 9.23 20.69
C THR A 81 2.41 9.29 20.72
N TYR A 82 1.75 9.09 19.57
CA TYR A 82 0.30 9.07 19.45
C TYR A 82 -0.30 7.78 20.03
N ARG A 83 0.37 6.64 19.87
CA ARG A 83 -0.05 5.37 20.49
C ARG A 83 0.00 5.44 22.01
N ALA A 84 1.04 6.05 22.57
CA ALA A 84 1.14 6.27 24.01
C ALA A 84 0.01 7.18 24.50
N LYS A 85 -0.24 8.30 23.82
CA LYS A 85 -1.37 9.20 24.14
C LYS A 85 -2.72 8.50 24.09
N PHE A 86 -2.98 7.73 23.03
CA PHE A 86 -4.24 6.99 22.87
C PHE A 86 -4.45 5.98 24.00
N LYS A 87 -3.41 5.25 24.41
CA LYS A 87 -3.49 4.30 25.53
C LYS A 87 -3.83 4.98 26.86
N ILE A 88 -3.31 6.19 27.09
CA ILE A 88 -3.59 6.98 28.30
C ILE A 88 -5.03 7.50 28.28
N GLU A 89 -5.47 8.06 27.15
CA GLU A 89 -6.82 8.63 27.01
C GLU A 89 -7.91 7.56 26.95
N PHE A 90 -7.62 6.40 26.37
CA PHE A 90 -8.59 5.34 26.08
C PHE A 90 -8.06 3.95 26.46
N PRO A 91 -7.86 3.65 27.76
CA PRO A 91 -7.26 2.39 28.21
C PRO A 91 -8.09 1.14 27.85
N ASN A 92 -9.40 1.29 27.70
CA ASN A 92 -10.33 0.18 27.46
C ASN A 92 -10.69 -0.03 25.97
N LYS A 93 -10.14 0.77 25.06
CA LYS A 93 -10.48 0.72 23.64
C LYS A 93 -9.53 -0.20 22.85
N ASP A 94 -10.07 -0.87 21.84
CA ASP A 94 -9.24 -1.69 20.95
C ASP A 94 -8.35 -0.78 20.10
N MET A 95 -7.03 -0.90 20.32
CA MET A 95 -6.05 -0.10 19.62
C MET A 95 -5.99 -0.40 18.11
N LYS A 96 -6.31 -1.61 17.66
CA LYS A 96 -6.29 -1.95 16.23
C LYS A 96 -7.47 -1.35 15.48
N GLU A 97 -8.63 -1.31 16.14
CA GLU A 97 -9.87 -0.85 15.51
C GLU A 97 -10.06 0.66 15.61
N GLU A 98 -9.80 1.25 16.78
CA GLU A 98 -10.17 2.65 17.03
C GLU A 98 -9.04 3.64 16.75
N PHE A 99 -7.78 3.25 17.00
CA PHE A 99 -6.62 4.13 16.84
C PHE A 99 -6.50 4.74 15.44
N PRO A 100 -6.64 4.00 14.32
CA PRO A 100 -6.44 4.60 12.99
C PRO A 100 -7.40 5.76 12.72
N SER A 101 -8.65 5.63 13.17
CA SER A 101 -9.67 6.66 13.01
C SER A 101 -9.40 7.88 13.91
N TRP A 102 -8.98 7.64 15.15
CA TRP A 102 -8.64 8.69 16.11
C TRP A 102 -7.38 9.45 15.66
N PHE A 103 -6.32 8.73 15.27
CA PHE A 103 -5.06 9.31 14.80
C PHE A 103 -5.31 10.22 13.59
N ARG A 104 -6.11 9.76 12.62
CA ARG A 104 -6.52 10.58 11.48
C ARG A 104 -7.22 11.87 11.89
N LYS A 105 -8.11 11.83 12.89
CA LYS A 105 -8.79 13.03 13.40
C LYS A 105 -7.80 13.99 14.05
N GLN A 106 -6.87 13.49 14.87
CA GLN A 106 -5.84 14.30 15.53
C GLN A 106 -4.96 15.07 14.53
N ILE A 107 -4.45 14.38 13.51
CA ILE A 107 -3.59 15.00 12.50
C ILE A 107 -4.37 15.98 11.62
N ARG A 108 -5.63 15.66 11.28
CA ARG A 108 -6.50 16.58 10.54
C ARG A 108 -6.77 17.87 11.30
N GLN A 109 -7.03 17.78 12.61
CA GLN A 109 -7.28 18.95 13.43
C GLN A 109 -6.06 19.87 13.47
N ARG A 110 -4.88 19.32 13.77
CA ARG A 110 -3.61 20.06 13.75
C ARG A 110 -3.34 20.73 12.40
N HIS A 111 -3.68 20.05 11.31
CA HIS A 111 -3.56 20.64 9.98
C HIS A 111 -4.50 21.83 9.76
N VAL A 112 -5.75 21.75 10.24
CA VAL A 112 -6.72 22.87 10.20
C VAL A 112 -6.25 24.04 11.07
N ASP A 113 -5.63 23.74 12.21
CA ASP A 113 -5.08 24.73 13.14
C ASP A 113 -3.77 25.37 12.64
N ASN A 114 -3.30 25.00 11.43
CA ASN A 114 -2.03 25.42 10.83
C ASN A 114 -0.79 25.14 11.72
N ASP A 115 -0.80 24.00 12.42
CA ASP A 115 0.35 23.53 13.21
C ASP A 115 1.58 23.32 12.29
N PRO A 116 2.71 24.02 12.52
CA PRO A 116 3.91 23.87 11.70
C PRO A 116 4.53 22.46 11.77
N GLY A 117 4.19 21.67 12.79
CA GLY A 117 4.60 20.27 12.92
C GLY A 117 3.83 19.30 12.01
N VAL A 118 2.77 19.74 11.31
CA VAL A 118 1.94 18.89 10.43
C VAL A 118 1.85 19.52 9.03
N ASN A 119 2.86 19.23 8.21
CA ASN A 119 2.84 19.58 6.78
C ASN A 119 2.20 18.45 5.95
N LYS A 120 1.50 18.81 4.87
CA LYS A 120 0.95 17.87 3.86
C LYS A 120 2.03 16.97 3.23
N SER A 121 3.29 17.41 3.21
CA SER A 121 4.42 16.62 2.72
C SER A 121 5.03 15.68 3.77
N SER A 122 4.61 15.76 5.04
CA SER A 122 5.18 14.93 6.11
C SER A 122 4.68 13.48 6.03
N GLU A 123 5.55 12.53 6.37
CA GLU A 123 5.19 11.12 6.49
C GLU A 123 4.06 10.89 7.50
N LEU A 124 4.06 11.65 8.60
CA LEU A 124 2.99 11.63 9.61
C LEU A 124 1.62 11.96 9.01
N PHE A 125 1.56 12.99 8.15
CA PHE A 125 0.31 13.37 7.47
C PHE A 125 -0.12 12.32 6.45
N ALA A 126 0.83 11.74 5.71
CA ALA A 126 0.56 10.66 4.77
C ALA A 126 0.02 9.41 5.48
N LEU A 127 0.65 8.99 6.58
CA LEU A 127 0.18 7.88 7.44
C LEU A 127 -1.24 8.12 7.95
N ALA A 128 -1.57 9.33 8.39
CA ALA A 128 -2.91 9.69 8.85
C ALA A 128 -3.98 9.66 7.74
N CYS A 129 -3.59 9.99 6.51
CA CYS A 129 -4.48 9.87 5.36
C CYS A 129 -4.74 8.40 4.99
N GLY A 130 -3.76 7.53 5.24
CA GLY A 130 -3.81 6.11 4.88
C GLY A 130 -3.45 5.85 3.41
N PRO A 131 -3.26 4.57 3.05
CA PRO A 131 -2.82 4.17 1.72
C PRO A 131 -3.94 4.19 0.68
N SER A 132 -3.56 3.93 -0.57
CA SER A 132 -4.49 3.56 -1.65
C SER A 132 -5.38 2.39 -1.23
N GLN A 133 -6.65 2.47 -1.61
CA GLN A 133 -7.67 1.47 -1.25
C GLN A 133 -7.39 0.13 -1.95
N THR A 134 -6.86 0.19 -3.16
CA THR A 134 -6.45 -0.96 -3.96
C THR A 134 -4.92 -1.02 -3.98
N PRO A 135 -4.31 -2.11 -3.51
CA PRO A 135 -2.89 -2.32 -3.67
C PRO A 135 -2.54 -2.69 -5.10
N ILE A 136 -1.31 -2.38 -5.50
CA ILE A 136 -0.73 -2.86 -6.76
C ILE A 136 -0.03 -4.19 -6.46
N SER A 137 -0.51 -5.28 -7.08
CA SER A 137 0.16 -6.57 -6.97
C SER A 137 1.34 -6.64 -7.96
N VAL A 138 2.53 -6.96 -7.48
CA VAL A 138 3.73 -7.10 -8.31
C VAL A 138 4.36 -8.49 -8.18
N ASN A 139 5.06 -8.93 -9.22
CA ASN A 139 5.68 -10.26 -9.24
C ASN A 139 7.14 -10.26 -8.74
N SER A 140 7.70 -9.08 -8.46
CA SER A 140 9.01 -8.92 -7.81
C SER A 140 9.21 -7.48 -7.39
N CYS A 141 9.94 -7.25 -6.29
CA CYS A 141 10.41 -5.94 -5.88
C CYS A 141 11.86 -6.04 -5.38
N VAL A 142 12.54 -4.89 -5.27
CA VAL A 142 13.85 -4.80 -4.63
C VAL A 142 13.71 -4.01 -3.34
N VAL A 143 14.10 -4.61 -2.21
CA VAL A 143 14.08 -3.97 -0.89
C VAL A 143 15.50 -4.10 -0.32
N ASN A 144 16.12 -2.99 0.07
CA ASN A 144 17.49 -2.94 0.61
C ASN A 144 18.53 -3.69 -0.25
N GLY A 145 18.42 -3.57 -1.59
CA GLY A 145 19.34 -4.21 -2.53
C GLY A 145 19.06 -5.69 -2.82
N VAL A 146 18.13 -6.33 -2.10
CA VAL A 146 17.73 -7.73 -2.31
C VAL A 146 16.48 -7.79 -3.18
N ARG A 147 16.49 -8.65 -4.22
CA ARG A 147 15.34 -8.88 -5.09
C ARG A 147 14.48 -10.02 -4.55
N PHE A 148 13.23 -9.70 -4.23
CA PHE A 148 12.20 -10.65 -3.85
C PHE A 148 11.34 -11.00 -5.07
N VAL A 149 10.97 -12.28 -5.22
CA VAL A 149 10.17 -12.78 -6.35
C VAL A 149 9.05 -13.68 -5.81
N VAL A 150 7.82 -13.48 -6.28
CA VAL A 150 6.68 -14.32 -5.86
C VAL A 150 6.85 -15.76 -6.33
N HIS A 151 6.40 -16.71 -5.52
CA HIS A 151 6.54 -18.15 -5.75
C HIS A 151 6.07 -18.59 -7.14
N SER A 152 4.89 -18.16 -7.59
CA SER A 152 4.32 -18.55 -8.88
C SER A 152 5.19 -18.17 -10.10
N ARG A 153 6.04 -17.15 -9.95
CA ARG A 153 7.01 -16.76 -10.97
C ARG A 153 8.32 -17.54 -10.85
N ASP A 154 8.66 -17.91 -9.64
CA ASP A 154 9.91 -18.56 -9.27
C ASP A 154 9.89 -20.07 -9.51
N GLU A 155 8.71 -20.72 -9.47
CA GLU A 155 8.50 -22.12 -9.85
C GLU A 155 9.06 -22.47 -11.24
N ARG A 156 9.13 -21.49 -12.15
CA ARG A 156 9.60 -21.67 -13.53
C ARG A 156 11.11 -21.48 -13.68
N ARG A 157 11.86 -21.31 -12.59
CA ARG A 157 13.30 -21.03 -12.58
C ARG A 157 14.12 -22.18 -12.03
N THR A 158 15.34 -22.32 -12.55
CA THR A 158 16.33 -23.31 -12.10
C THR A 158 16.86 -23.02 -10.70
N THR A 159 16.93 -21.74 -10.30
CA THR A 159 17.27 -21.30 -8.94
C THR A 159 16.08 -20.58 -8.33
N GLN A 160 15.69 -20.99 -7.13
CA GLN A 160 14.56 -20.42 -6.39
C GLN A 160 15.05 -19.38 -5.39
N ASN A 161 14.39 -18.21 -5.36
CA ASN A 161 14.61 -17.13 -4.40
C ASN A 161 13.27 -16.56 -3.88
N ASN A 162 12.29 -17.43 -3.69
CA ASN A 162 10.96 -17.10 -3.17
C ASN A 162 10.82 -17.29 -1.65
N SER A 163 11.89 -17.71 -0.97
CA SER A 163 11.88 -17.90 0.48
C SER A 163 12.19 -16.58 1.20
N ILE A 164 11.46 -16.34 2.30
CA ILE A 164 11.68 -15.22 3.22
C ILE A 164 12.07 -15.82 4.57
N CYS A 165 13.11 -15.25 5.17
CA CYS A 165 13.57 -15.58 6.51
C CYS A 165 13.45 -14.35 7.40
N SER A 166 12.75 -14.49 8.54
CA SER A 166 12.52 -13.39 9.48
C SER A 166 12.64 -13.87 10.92
N PRO A 167 13.25 -13.11 11.84
CA PRO A 167 13.23 -13.44 13.26
C PRO A 167 11.81 -13.36 13.81
N GLY A 168 11.42 -14.32 14.64
CA GLY A 168 10.16 -14.28 15.37
C GLY A 168 10.29 -13.60 16.73
N PRO A 169 9.17 -13.49 17.47
CA PRO A 169 9.14 -12.86 18.79
C PRO A 169 10.02 -13.54 19.84
N ASP A 170 10.32 -14.82 19.63
CA ASP A 170 11.20 -15.67 20.43
C ASP A 170 12.67 -15.62 19.99
N GLY A 171 13.00 -14.86 18.94
CA GLY A 171 14.34 -14.78 18.36
C GLY A 171 14.67 -15.92 17.39
N GLU A 172 13.80 -16.92 17.25
CA GLU A 172 13.99 -18.01 16.31
C GLU A 172 13.76 -17.55 14.87
N MET A 173 14.46 -18.17 13.92
CA MET A 173 14.34 -17.82 12.51
C MET A 173 13.17 -18.57 11.86
N TYR A 174 12.21 -17.83 11.32
CA TYR A 174 11.06 -18.39 10.63
C TYR A 174 11.26 -18.33 9.12
N TYR A 175 11.07 -19.49 8.47
CA TYR A 175 11.14 -19.63 7.03
C TYR A 175 9.74 -19.64 6.43
N ARG A 176 9.59 -18.92 5.32
CA ARG A 176 8.29 -18.65 4.70
C ARG A 176 8.43 -18.63 3.19
N GLN A 177 7.32 -18.87 2.50
CA GLN A 177 7.25 -18.75 1.05
C GLN A 177 6.49 -17.48 0.67
N LEU A 178 7.06 -16.67 -0.21
CA LEU A 178 6.46 -15.44 -0.70
C LEU A 178 5.35 -15.74 -1.71
N GLU A 179 4.10 -15.50 -1.32
CA GLU A 179 2.93 -15.73 -2.19
C GLU A 179 2.58 -14.49 -3.02
N GLN A 180 2.60 -13.31 -2.38
CA GLN A 180 2.15 -12.07 -3.02
C GLN A 180 2.97 -10.88 -2.51
N ILE A 181 3.26 -9.94 -3.40
CA ILE A 181 3.83 -8.64 -3.07
C ILE A 181 2.80 -7.57 -3.39
N LEU A 182 2.44 -6.77 -2.38
CA LEU A 182 1.44 -5.72 -2.49
C LEU A 182 2.10 -4.36 -2.25
N GLU A 183 2.09 -3.48 -3.25
CA GLU A 183 2.50 -2.09 -3.08
C GLU A 183 1.29 -1.21 -2.73
N PHE A 184 1.41 -0.47 -1.64
CA PHE A 184 0.45 0.52 -1.17
C PHE A 184 1.03 1.91 -1.36
N LEU A 185 0.29 2.79 -2.04
CA LEU A 185 0.71 4.16 -2.26
C LEU A 185 0.16 5.05 -1.15
N TYR A 186 1.03 5.80 -0.51
CA TYR A 186 0.70 6.92 0.36
C TYR A 186 0.92 8.24 -0.39
N LEU A 187 0.50 9.36 0.20
CA LEU A 187 0.65 10.68 -0.44
C LEU A 187 2.12 11.05 -0.73
N SER A 188 3.05 10.69 0.17
CA SER A 188 4.46 11.07 0.06
C SER A 188 5.43 9.90 -0.12
N PHE A 189 4.99 8.66 0.11
CA PHE A 189 5.83 7.47 0.01
C PHE A 189 5.02 6.26 -0.46
N LYS A 190 5.68 5.13 -0.62
CA LYS A 190 5.02 3.84 -0.84
C LYS A 190 5.51 2.81 0.16
N THR A 191 4.63 1.90 0.52
CA THR A 191 4.95 0.75 1.37
C THR A 191 4.74 -0.52 0.59
N VAL A 192 5.60 -1.51 0.81
CA VAL A 192 5.46 -2.84 0.24
C VAL A 192 5.10 -3.78 1.38
N LEU A 193 4.11 -4.65 1.16
CA LEU A 193 3.76 -5.72 2.08
C LEU A 193 3.91 -7.07 1.38
N PHE A 194 4.54 -7.99 2.09
CA PHE A 194 4.69 -9.37 1.67
C PHE A 194 3.62 -10.23 2.33
N ARG A 195 2.79 -10.85 1.49
CA ARG A 195 1.93 -11.94 1.92
C ARG A 195 2.70 -13.23 1.78
N VAL A 196 2.77 -13.96 2.87
CA VAL A 196 3.63 -15.13 3.01
C VAL A 196 2.85 -16.34 3.51
N LYS A 197 3.20 -17.50 2.97
CA LYS A 197 2.79 -18.79 3.53
C LYS A 197 3.81 -19.21 4.57
N TRP A 198 3.31 -19.58 5.75
CA TRP A 198 4.13 -20.10 6.83
C TRP A 198 4.47 -21.56 6.61
N PHE A 199 5.73 -21.92 6.86
CA PHE A 199 6.09 -23.30 7.15
C PHE A 199 6.17 -23.43 8.66
N ASP A 200 5.42 -24.38 9.20
CA ASP A 200 5.49 -24.68 10.63
C ASP A 200 6.79 -25.45 10.90
N THR A 201 7.79 -24.78 11.45
CA THR A 201 9.05 -25.39 11.89
C THR A 201 9.01 -25.82 13.35
N SER A 202 7.96 -25.47 14.09
CA SER A 202 7.78 -25.85 15.49
C SER A 202 6.29 -25.89 15.81
N ASN A 203 5.71 -27.08 16.07
CA ASN A 203 4.29 -27.41 16.38
C ASN A 203 3.52 -26.44 17.34
N LYS A 204 3.54 -25.14 17.12
CA LYS A 204 3.13 -24.08 18.04
C LYS A 204 2.15 -23.10 17.41
N GLY A 205 1.73 -23.33 16.17
CA GLY A 205 0.53 -22.74 15.57
C GLY A 205 0.41 -21.23 15.75
N ARG A 206 1.25 -20.44 15.07
CA ARG A 206 1.07 -18.98 15.00
C ARG A 206 1.10 -18.50 13.55
N ILE A 207 0.00 -17.89 13.11
CA ILE A 207 -0.18 -17.39 11.75
C ILE A 207 -0.29 -15.85 11.79
N GLN A 208 0.72 -15.16 11.26
CA GLN A 208 0.67 -13.72 10.95
C GLN A 208 0.91 -13.54 9.44
N ASN A 209 -0.11 -13.15 8.68
CA ASN A 209 -0.11 -13.29 7.22
C ASN A 209 0.71 -12.22 6.45
N PHE A 210 1.22 -11.19 7.14
CA PHE A 210 1.87 -10.05 6.50
C PHE A 210 3.19 -9.70 7.20
N VAL A 211 4.21 -9.38 6.40
CA VAL A 211 5.53 -8.90 6.81
C VAL A 211 5.91 -7.69 5.93
N ILE A 212 6.60 -6.68 6.50
CA ILE A 212 7.27 -5.58 5.76
C ILE A 212 8.68 -6.03 5.40
#